data_AF-A0A6D2IBY9-F1
#
_entry.id   AF-A0A6D2IBY9-F1
#
_cell.length_a   1.000
_cell.length_b   1.000
_cell.length_c   1.000
_cell.angle_alpha   90.00
_cell.angle_beta   90.00
_cell.angle_gamma   90.00
#
_symmetry.space_group_name_H-M   'P 1'
#
loop_
_entity.id
_entity.type
_entity.pdbx_description
1 polymer ?
#
loop_
_entity_poly.entity_id
_entity_poly.type
_entity_poly.pdbx_seq_one_letter_code
_entity_poly.pdbx_strand_id
1 'polypeptide(L)'
;MNKNMCESGEGNHNPLTIPMEMEMEMEISKLQTILEVMLVEILARLPSRSIAKFKSVCKTWKSLIESPYFRRLFVSVHGNSPSSWSLTIRNNDHPPIREVIGFHGREPPKSLASYILDFQQNLNLPTSDFTYLASSNGLIWIQINVPSTKNRPCYHKSFVGNPVLRQWVEIPPPPEPCQATGLVTRVEDDGVVSSFKLVKTRQRIDTKPNVWRVYVYSSETRNWTLKLILSPHPFDDDADFKSPLNLDGVLYLRKRRWGTGERGALIGHDFYGPDADVQCRVIPFPFPHNKEARRCLTTSRRHVMYMDILHRRLNVWRLNNNNSASEGQVWHLLREEINMASVGFDGICYPVAMNPFDAGIVYLWSLKHNSMVFGNLRTHKITLQKEPEYSSSEGCYSIINTSNFILDIRPFIEGRILWVANVSHFVLPWMDSVPRLGGTF
;
A
#
# COMPACT_ATOMS: atom_id res chain seq x y z
N MET A 1 -15.50 37.53 -95.23
CA MET A 1 -16.56 36.74 -94.57
C MET A 1 -15.90 35.54 -93.90
N ASN A 2 -16.05 35.45 -92.57
CA ASN A 2 -15.96 34.25 -91.73
C ASN A 2 -14.66 33.47 -91.40
N LYS A 3 -14.61 33.15 -90.08
CA LYS A 3 -13.91 32.11 -89.29
C LYS A 3 -12.45 32.41 -88.90
N ASN A 4 -12.11 32.73 -87.64
CA ASN A 4 -12.20 32.03 -86.32
C ASN A 4 -11.32 30.78 -86.14
N MET A 5 -10.68 30.76 -84.95
CA MET A 5 -10.04 29.67 -84.19
C MET A 5 -8.57 29.34 -84.45
N CYS A 6 -7.70 29.79 -83.55
CA CYS A 6 -7.10 28.98 -82.47
C CYS A 6 -5.78 29.60 -82.03
N GLU A 7 -5.69 30.14 -80.81
CA GLU A 7 -4.41 30.19 -80.11
C GLU A 7 -4.64 30.03 -78.61
N SER A 8 -3.80 29.19 -78.04
CA SER A 8 -3.85 28.49 -76.76
C SER A 8 -3.71 29.40 -75.54
N GLY A 9 -4.67 29.31 -74.62
CA GLY A 9 -4.49 29.71 -73.22
C GLY A 9 -4.25 28.48 -72.36
N GLU A 10 -3.00 28.17 -72.05
CA GLU A 10 -2.66 27.22 -70.99
C GLU A 10 -2.98 27.85 -69.63
N GLY A 11 -3.99 27.31 -68.96
CA GLY A 11 -4.22 27.55 -67.54
C GLY A 11 -3.12 26.87 -66.74
N ASN A 12 -2.15 27.66 -66.27
CA ASN A 12 -1.11 27.16 -65.38
C ASN A 12 -1.67 27.10 -63.95
N HIS A 13 -1.99 25.90 -63.50
CA HIS A 13 -2.20 25.59 -62.09
C HIS A 13 -0.89 25.85 -61.34
N ASN A 14 -0.79 26.97 -60.62
CA ASN A 14 0.25 27.11 -59.59
C ASN A 14 -0.08 26.16 -58.42
N PRO A 15 0.83 25.25 -58.05
CA PRO A 15 0.71 24.55 -56.77
C PRO A 15 1.00 25.55 -55.65
N LEU A 16 0.19 25.50 -54.59
CA LEU A 16 0.34 26.30 -53.38
C LEU A 16 1.74 26.11 -52.78
N THR A 17 2.65 27.06 -53.04
CA THR A 17 3.94 27.16 -52.37
C THR A 17 3.69 27.50 -50.90
N ILE A 18 4.00 26.57 -50.00
CA ILE A 18 4.00 26.85 -48.57
C ILE A 18 5.07 27.93 -48.31
N PRO A 19 4.76 29.06 -47.66
CA PRO A 19 5.74 30.09 -47.36
C PRO A 19 6.94 29.52 -46.61
N MET A 20 8.15 29.89 -47.01
CA MET A 20 9.43 29.40 -46.43
C MET A 20 9.51 29.57 -44.90
N GLU A 21 8.82 30.57 -44.33
CA GLU A 21 8.64 30.74 -42.87
C GLU A 21 7.84 29.60 -42.23
N MET A 22 6.76 29.13 -42.87
CA MET A 22 5.95 28.02 -42.36
C MET A 22 6.72 26.70 -42.39
N GLU A 23 7.62 26.49 -43.37
CA GLU A 23 8.50 25.31 -43.39
C GLU A 23 9.53 25.36 -42.26
N MET A 24 10.13 26.52 -42.00
CA MET A 24 11.10 26.70 -40.93
C MET A 24 10.47 26.55 -39.53
N GLU A 25 9.28 27.10 -39.31
CA GLU A 25 8.52 26.89 -38.07
C GLU A 25 8.16 25.41 -37.86
N MET A 26 7.81 24.70 -38.94
CA MET A 26 7.50 23.27 -38.89
C MET A 26 8.72 22.43 -38.52
N GLU A 27 9.92 22.76 -39.05
CA GLU A 27 11.16 22.08 -38.68
C GLU A 27 11.58 22.35 -37.22
N ILE A 28 11.42 23.59 -36.74
CA ILE A 28 11.68 23.93 -35.32
C ILE A 28 10.73 23.15 -34.40
N SER A 29 9.44 23.07 -34.76
CA SER A 29 8.45 22.30 -34.00
C SER A 29 8.77 20.80 -33.98
N LYS A 30 9.22 20.23 -35.10
CA LYS A 30 9.68 18.83 -35.16
C LYS A 30 10.86 18.57 -34.23
N LEU A 31 11.88 19.45 -34.25
CA LEU A 31 13.07 19.31 -33.39
C LEU A 31 12.72 19.43 -31.91
N GLN A 32 11.83 20.35 -31.55
CA GLN A 32 11.30 20.47 -30.18
C GLN A 32 10.59 19.17 -29.75
N THR A 33 9.75 18.63 -30.63
CA THR A 33 9.05 17.35 -30.37
C THR A 33 10.02 16.20 -30.15
N ILE A 34 11.07 16.09 -30.98
CA ILE A 34 12.10 15.04 -30.85
C ILE A 34 12.84 15.17 -29.51
N LEU A 35 13.22 16.39 -29.14
CA LEU A 35 13.88 16.67 -27.87
C LEU A 35 12.99 16.32 -26.67
N GLU A 36 11.69 16.61 -26.73
CA GLU A 36 10.73 16.23 -25.69
C GLU A 36 10.60 14.71 -25.55
N VAL A 37 10.49 13.98 -26.67
CA VAL A 37 10.42 12.51 -26.65
C VAL A 37 11.70 11.91 -26.06
N MET A 38 12.87 12.39 -26.48
CA MET A 38 14.16 11.93 -25.94
C MET A 38 14.28 12.23 -24.45
N LEU A 39 13.85 13.43 -24.01
CA LEU A 39 13.84 13.80 -22.61
C LEU A 39 12.95 12.85 -21.79
N VAL A 40 11.75 12.53 -22.27
CA VAL A 40 10.84 11.58 -21.63
C VAL A 40 11.50 10.21 -21.47
N GLU A 41 12.09 9.67 -22.54
CA GLU A 41 12.76 8.36 -22.52
C GLU A 41 13.95 8.32 -21.55
N ILE A 42 14.75 9.39 -21.51
CA ILE A 42 15.86 9.52 -20.56
C ILE A 42 15.32 9.57 -19.13
N LEU A 43 14.38 10.46 -18.86
CA LEU A 43 13.79 10.63 -17.53
C LEU A 43 13.12 9.34 -17.04
N ALA A 44 12.45 8.59 -17.93
CA ALA A 44 11.74 7.37 -17.60
C ALA A 44 12.66 6.20 -17.23
N ARG A 45 13.98 6.33 -17.41
CA ARG A 45 15.00 5.33 -17.05
C ARG A 45 15.76 5.66 -15.77
N LEU A 46 15.49 6.83 -15.17
CA LEU A 46 16.18 7.28 -13.97
C LEU A 46 15.55 6.73 -12.68
N PRO A 47 16.31 6.66 -11.58
CA PRO A 47 15.76 6.31 -10.28
C PRO A 47 14.65 7.26 -9.83
N SER A 48 13.66 6.72 -9.13
CA SER A 48 12.45 7.46 -8.72
C SER A 48 12.76 8.73 -7.90
N ARG A 49 13.74 8.68 -7.00
CA ARG A 49 14.18 9.85 -6.21
C ARG A 49 14.74 10.97 -7.07
N SER A 50 15.44 10.65 -8.15
CA SER A 50 16.01 11.65 -9.07
C SER A 50 14.89 12.37 -9.82
N ILE A 51 13.94 11.59 -10.35
CA ILE A 51 12.75 12.10 -11.02
C ILE A 51 11.92 12.98 -10.06
N ALA A 52 11.78 12.59 -8.79
CA ALA A 52 11.06 13.38 -7.79
C ALA A 52 11.69 14.76 -7.58
N LYS A 53 13.03 14.84 -7.56
CA LYS A 53 13.77 16.10 -7.48
C LYS A 53 13.62 16.92 -8.76
N PHE A 54 13.52 16.29 -9.92
CA PHE A 54 13.38 16.99 -11.19
C PHE A 54 12.06 17.74 -11.35
N LYS A 55 11.02 17.38 -10.59
CA LYS A 55 9.80 18.18 -10.47
C LYS A 55 10.05 19.60 -9.94
N SER A 56 11.15 19.86 -9.24
CA SER A 56 11.49 21.20 -8.74
C SER A 56 12.34 22.02 -9.72
N VAL A 57 12.74 21.47 -10.87
CA VAL A 57 13.60 22.16 -11.85
C VAL A 57 12.82 23.21 -12.62
N CYS A 58 11.70 22.84 -13.24
CA CYS A 58 10.81 23.80 -13.92
C CYS A 58 9.37 23.26 -14.04
N LYS A 59 8.42 24.15 -14.36
CA LYS A 59 7.00 23.81 -14.51
C LYS A 59 6.75 22.78 -15.63
N THR A 60 7.48 22.87 -16.74
CA THR A 60 7.36 21.96 -17.88
C THR A 60 7.75 20.54 -17.49
N TRP A 61 8.91 20.37 -16.84
CA TRP A 61 9.37 19.06 -16.37
C TRP A 61 8.43 18.50 -15.30
N LYS A 62 7.95 19.35 -14.39
CA LYS A 62 6.93 18.94 -13.43
C LYS A 62 5.68 18.40 -14.13
N SER A 63 5.12 19.14 -15.09
CA SER A 63 3.94 18.74 -15.86
C SER A 63 4.16 17.44 -16.62
N LEU A 64 5.33 17.29 -17.26
CA LEU A 64 5.72 16.09 -18.00
C LEU A 64 5.79 14.86 -17.08
N ILE A 65 6.50 15.00 -15.95
CA ILE A 65 6.62 14.01 -14.88
C ILE A 65 5.31 13.91 -14.08
N GLU A 66 4.27 14.70 -14.36
CA GLU A 66 2.91 14.64 -13.79
C GLU A 66 1.85 14.20 -14.82
N SER A 67 2.28 13.89 -16.06
CA SER A 67 1.44 13.35 -17.12
C SER A 67 1.17 11.83 -17.01
N PRO A 68 -0.04 11.36 -17.34
CA PRO A 68 -0.35 9.93 -17.42
C PRO A 68 0.50 9.15 -18.45
N TYR A 69 1.02 9.85 -19.46
CA TYR A 69 1.90 9.23 -20.46
C TYR A 69 3.22 8.79 -19.83
N PHE A 70 3.90 9.70 -19.13
CA PHE A 70 5.15 9.38 -18.43
C PHE A 70 4.94 8.32 -17.33
N ARG A 71 3.73 8.21 -16.72
CA ARG A 71 3.34 7.12 -15.77
C ARG A 71 3.49 5.78 -16.41
N ARG A 72 2.75 5.59 -17.49
CA ARG A 72 2.69 4.31 -18.19
C ARG A 72 4.05 3.94 -18.74
N LEU A 73 4.80 4.90 -19.27
CA LEU A 73 6.15 4.66 -19.75
C LEU A 73 7.08 4.23 -18.62
N PHE A 74 7.13 4.97 -17.52
CA PHE A 74 7.97 4.64 -16.38
C PHE A 74 7.63 3.26 -15.80
N VAL A 75 6.35 2.94 -15.64
CA VAL A 75 5.85 1.63 -15.19
C VAL A 75 6.26 0.54 -16.19
N SER A 76 6.18 0.79 -17.49
CA SER A 76 6.61 -0.16 -18.52
C SER A 76 8.12 -0.41 -18.46
N VAL A 77 8.94 0.64 -18.28
CA VAL A 77 10.40 0.55 -18.20
C VAL A 77 10.84 -0.17 -16.93
N HIS A 78 10.16 0.10 -15.80
CA HIS A 78 10.53 -0.40 -14.48
C HIS A 78 9.68 -1.57 -13.99
N GLY A 79 8.70 -2.06 -14.76
CA GLY A 79 7.72 -3.05 -14.30
C GLY A 79 8.31 -4.39 -13.86
N ASN A 80 9.53 -4.70 -14.33
CA ASN A 80 10.30 -5.88 -13.93
C ASN A 80 11.33 -5.59 -12.84
N SER A 81 11.52 -4.32 -12.45
CA SER A 81 12.41 -3.95 -11.36
C SER A 81 11.66 -4.06 -10.03
N PRO A 82 12.22 -4.73 -9.02
CA PRO A 82 11.54 -4.84 -7.75
C PRO A 82 11.53 -3.45 -7.09
N SER A 83 10.31 -2.92 -6.87
CA SER A 83 10.10 -1.71 -6.09
C SER A 83 10.67 -1.93 -4.69
N SER A 84 11.21 -0.88 -4.07
CA SER A 84 11.50 -0.95 -2.64
C SER A 84 10.21 -1.34 -1.91
N TRP A 85 10.31 -2.05 -0.79
CA TRP A 85 9.18 -2.27 0.11
C TRP A 85 9.63 -2.44 1.55
N SER A 86 8.70 -2.31 2.49
CA SER A 86 8.93 -2.51 3.90
C SER A 86 7.80 -3.33 4.50
N LEU A 87 8.08 -4.12 5.51
CA LEU A 87 7.06 -4.77 6.34
C LEU A 87 7.12 -4.12 7.71
N THR A 88 5.99 -3.61 8.17
CA THR A 88 5.89 -3.07 9.51
C THR A 88 4.77 -3.76 10.26
N ILE A 89 4.97 -3.87 11.56
CA ILE A 89 3.96 -4.39 12.46
C ILE A 89 3.45 -3.21 13.28
N ARG A 90 2.13 -3.07 13.31
CA ARG A 90 1.47 -2.09 14.17
C ARG A 90 1.66 -2.52 15.62
N ASN A 91 2.42 -1.73 16.39
CA ASN A 91 2.51 -1.88 17.84
C ASN A 91 1.78 -0.69 18.49
N ASN A 92 0.63 -0.95 19.11
CA ASN A 92 -0.13 0.09 19.81
C ASN A 92 0.46 0.39 21.20
N ASP A 93 1.25 -0.51 21.76
CA ASP A 93 1.63 -0.49 23.17
C ASP A 93 3.09 -0.04 23.37
N HIS A 94 3.93 -0.08 22.32
CA HIS A 94 5.30 0.42 22.36
C HIS A 94 5.71 1.17 21.07
N PRO A 95 5.85 2.50 21.11
CA PRO A 95 6.70 3.21 20.16
C PRO A 95 8.17 2.78 20.34
N PRO A 96 9.02 2.85 19.31
CA PRO A 96 8.82 3.48 17.99
C PRO A 96 8.37 2.50 16.87
N ILE A 97 8.18 3.04 15.66
CA ILE A 97 7.91 2.29 14.42
C ILE A 97 8.97 1.19 14.22
N ARG A 98 8.54 -0.07 14.14
CA ARG A 98 9.45 -1.21 13.90
C ARG A 98 9.25 -1.78 12.50
N GLU A 99 10.22 -1.49 11.64
CA GLU A 99 10.41 -2.14 10.34
C GLU A 99 11.02 -3.53 10.56
N VAL A 100 10.37 -4.55 10.01
CA VAL A 100 10.72 -5.97 10.17
C VAL A 100 11.62 -6.43 9.02
N ILE A 101 11.23 -6.04 7.80
CA ILE A 101 11.99 -6.31 6.58
C ILE A 101 11.93 -5.04 5.75
N GLY A 102 13.09 -4.51 5.37
CA GLY A 102 13.23 -3.52 4.32
C GLY A 102 13.79 -4.18 3.07
N PHE A 103 13.18 -3.95 1.93
CA PHE A 103 13.78 -4.18 0.64
C PHE A 103 14.01 -2.81 -0.01
N HIS A 104 15.27 -2.52 -0.32
CA HIS A 104 15.67 -1.31 -0.99
C HIS A 104 16.19 -1.76 -2.35
N GLY A 105 15.44 -1.48 -3.43
CA GLY A 105 15.79 -1.95 -4.77
C GLY A 105 17.16 -1.43 -5.24
N ARG A 106 17.18 -0.53 -6.23
CA ARG A 106 18.45 0.07 -6.71
C ARG A 106 18.84 1.36 -5.97
N GLU A 107 18.13 1.70 -4.90
CA GLU A 107 18.34 2.92 -4.15
C GLU A 107 19.12 2.65 -2.86
N PRO A 108 19.94 3.61 -2.38
CA PRO A 108 20.64 3.43 -1.12
C PRO A 108 19.65 3.18 0.02
N PRO A 109 19.94 2.21 0.90
CA PRO A 109 19.03 1.79 1.95
C PRO A 109 18.74 2.98 2.87
N LYS A 110 17.48 3.37 2.91
CA LYS A 110 16.93 4.31 3.89
C LYS A 110 15.71 3.65 4.51
N SER A 111 15.78 3.39 5.81
CA SER A 111 14.66 2.82 6.57
C SER A 111 13.47 3.76 6.55
N LEU A 112 12.26 3.22 6.67
CA LEU A 112 11.05 4.04 6.79
C LEU A 112 11.14 5.03 7.95
N ALA A 113 11.72 4.60 9.08
CA ALA A 113 11.93 5.43 10.25
C ALA A 113 12.74 6.70 9.92
N SER A 114 13.77 6.60 9.07
CA SER A 114 14.59 7.76 8.70
C SER A 114 13.79 8.87 8.00
N TYR A 115 12.84 8.52 7.13
CA TYR A 115 11.99 9.51 6.46
C TYR A 115 11.03 10.22 7.42
N ILE A 116 10.64 9.55 8.49
CA ILE A 116 9.71 10.07 9.50
C ILE A 116 10.48 10.94 10.51
N LEU A 117 11.71 10.58 10.85
CA LEU A 117 12.60 11.42 11.69
C LEU A 117 12.95 12.74 10.98
N ASP A 118 13.25 12.71 9.69
CA ASP A 118 13.47 13.92 8.89
C ASP A 118 12.26 14.88 8.96
N PHE A 119 11.04 14.35 9.05
CA PHE A 119 9.83 15.14 9.20
C PHE A 119 9.73 15.87 10.56
N GLN A 120 10.22 15.26 11.66
CA GLN A 120 10.24 15.93 12.98
C GLN A 120 11.06 17.21 12.96
N GLN A 121 12.27 17.09 12.41
CA GLN A 121 13.24 18.19 12.39
C GLN A 121 12.68 19.39 11.63
N ASN A 122 11.94 19.16 10.55
CA ASN A 122 11.35 20.23 9.73
C ASN A 122 10.17 20.95 10.41
N LEU A 123 9.47 20.33 11.36
CA LEU A 123 8.32 20.93 12.04
C LEU A 123 8.62 21.42 13.46
N ASN A 124 9.88 21.39 13.91
CA ASN A 124 10.28 21.67 15.29
C ASN A 124 9.44 20.90 16.32
N LEU A 125 8.98 19.70 15.93
CA LEU A 125 8.23 18.85 16.85
C LEU A 125 9.22 18.26 17.85
N PRO A 126 8.84 18.13 19.14
CA PRO A 126 9.68 17.43 20.10
C PRO A 126 10.05 16.05 19.54
N THR A 127 11.22 15.54 19.94
CA THR A 127 11.63 14.13 19.76
C THR A 127 10.70 13.24 20.60
N SER A 128 9.43 13.23 20.21
CA SER A 128 8.37 12.46 20.80
C SER A 128 8.19 11.18 20.01
N ASP A 129 7.77 10.16 20.74
CA ASP A 129 7.44 8.87 20.19
C ASP A 129 6.27 8.97 19.20
N PHE A 130 6.52 8.49 17.98
CA PHE A 130 5.48 8.31 16.97
C PHE A 130 4.84 6.94 17.10
N THR A 131 3.53 6.90 16.91
CA THR A 131 2.79 5.66 16.72
C THR A 131 2.44 5.51 15.25
N TYR A 132 2.94 4.45 14.60
CA TYR A 132 2.45 4.04 13.29
C TYR A 132 1.10 3.35 13.43
N LEU A 133 0.12 3.76 12.62
CA LEU A 133 -1.25 3.26 12.71
C LEU A 133 -1.67 2.41 11.52
N ALA A 134 -1.35 2.84 10.29
CA ALA A 134 -1.72 2.15 9.06
C ALA A 134 -0.93 2.68 7.86
N SER A 135 -0.91 1.90 6.78
CA SER A 135 -0.40 2.29 5.47
C SER A 135 -1.40 1.90 4.38
N SER A 136 -1.32 2.59 3.24
CA SER A 136 -2.08 2.25 2.04
C SER A 136 -1.42 2.92 0.83
N ASN A 137 -1.03 2.15 -0.18
CA ASN A 137 -0.48 2.66 -1.45
C ASN A 137 0.55 3.80 -1.26
N GLY A 138 1.58 3.56 -0.44
CA GLY A 138 2.65 4.55 -0.19
C GLY A 138 2.27 5.74 0.69
N LEU A 139 1.02 5.85 1.16
CA LEU A 139 0.65 6.74 2.26
C LEU A 139 0.78 6.03 3.59
N ILE A 140 1.22 6.75 4.62
CA ILE A 140 1.26 6.28 6.00
C ILE A 140 0.47 7.21 6.91
N TRP A 141 -0.19 6.62 7.89
CA TRP A 141 -0.86 7.31 8.97
C TRP A 141 -0.07 7.14 10.27
N ILE A 142 0.35 8.26 10.83
CA ILE A 142 1.06 8.32 12.11
C ILE A 142 0.31 9.20 13.11
N GLN A 143 0.56 8.95 14.39
CA GLN A 143 0.16 9.81 15.49
C GLN A 143 1.37 10.27 16.29
N ILE A 144 1.30 11.51 16.74
CA ILE A 144 2.29 12.14 17.61
C ILE A 144 1.64 12.39 18.95
N ASN A 145 2.25 11.91 20.02
CA ASN A 145 1.83 12.25 21.38
C ASN A 145 2.31 13.66 21.72
N VAL A 146 1.37 14.58 21.97
CA VAL A 146 1.69 15.92 22.48
C VAL A 146 1.60 15.86 24.00
N PRO A 147 2.73 16.05 24.72
CA PRO A 147 2.74 15.94 26.16
C PRO A 147 1.82 16.98 26.82
N SER A 148 1.28 16.61 27.97
CA SER A 148 0.46 17.52 28.77
C SER A 148 1.29 18.74 29.20
N THR A 149 0.68 19.91 29.18
CA THR A 149 1.20 21.11 29.84
C THR A 149 0.30 21.46 31.02
N LYS A 150 0.74 22.34 31.93
CA LYS A 150 -0.05 22.74 33.12
C LYS A 150 -1.50 23.14 32.81
N ASN A 151 -1.77 23.60 31.59
CA ASN A 151 -3.09 24.09 31.16
C ASN A 151 -3.74 23.24 30.06
N ARG A 152 -3.13 22.14 29.60
CA ARG A 152 -3.69 21.28 28.54
C ARG A 152 -3.38 19.80 28.79
N PRO A 153 -4.39 18.90 28.75
CA PRO A 153 -4.16 17.47 28.84
C PRO A 153 -3.35 16.98 27.63
N CYS A 154 -2.76 15.79 27.74
CA CYS A 154 -2.12 15.14 26.60
C CYS A 154 -3.15 14.88 25.50
N TYR A 155 -2.72 15.01 24.25
CA TYR A 155 -3.56 14.69 23.09
C TYR A 155 -2.70 14.21 21.93
N HIS A 156 -3.33 13.52 20.98
CA HIS A 156 -2.64 13.02 19.80
C HIS A 156 -2.93 13.88 18.58
N LYS A 157 -1.88 14.31 17.89
CA LYS A 157 -1.99 14.86 16.54
C LYS A 157 -1.88 13.74 15.52
N SER A 158 -2.77 13.72 14.54
CA SER A 158 -2.80 12.69 13.49
C SER A 158 -2.26 13.28 12.18
N PHE A 159 -1.39 12.55 11.49
CA PHE A 159 -0.83 12.97 10.21
C PHE A 159 -0.92 11.85 9.19
N VAL A 160 -1.29 12.20 7.96
CA VAL A 160 -1.17 11.31 6.80
C VAL A 160 -0.14 11.90 5.86
N GLY A 161 0.76 11.07 5.36
CA GLY A 161 1.80 11.57 4.47
C GLY A 161 2.44 10.53 3.58
N ASN A 162 3.14 11.05 2.58
CA ASN A 162 4.08 10.31 1.77
C ASN A 162 5.49 10.60 2.32
N PRO A 163 6.13 9.65 3.02
CA PRO A 163 7.42 9.86 3.67
C PRO A 163 8.55 10.07 2.66
N VAL A 164 8.46 9.47 1.46
CA VAL A 164 9.48 9.65 0.41
C VAL A 164 9.41 11.03 -0.22
N LEU A 165 8.21 11.57 -0.43
CA LEU A 165 8.03 12.94 -0.91
C LEU A 165 8.16 13.99 0.21
N ARG A 166 8.30 13.56 1.47
CA ARG A 166 8.31 14.42 2.66
C ARG A 166 7.10 15.33 2.74
N GLN A 167 5.95 14.82 2.33
CA GLN A 167 4.70 15.56 2.32
C GLN A 167 3.76 14.97 3.35
N TRP A 168 3.17 15.85 4.15
CA TRP A 168 2.36 15.47 5.29
C TRP A 168 1.20 16.44 5.44
N VAL A 169 0.07 15.90 5.85
CA VAL A 169 -1.16 16.64 6.12
C VAL A 169 -1.59 16.35 7.55
N GLU A 170 -1.77 17.40 8.34
CA GLU A 170 -2.37 17.29 9.67
C GLU A 170 -3.88 17.03 9.52
N ILE A 171 -4.37 16.05 10.25
CA ILE A 171 -5.76 15.62 10.20
C ILE A 171 -6.49 16.18 11.42
N PRO A 172 -7.64 16.86 11.24
CA PRO A 172 -8.42 17.37 12.36
C PRO A 172 -8.90 16.20 13.26
N PRO A 173 -9.07 16.43 14.57
CA PRO A 173 -9.63 15.42 15.44
C PRO A 173 -11.09 15.08 15.04
N PRO A 174 -11.53 13.83 15.25
CA PRO A 174 -12.94 13.47 15.08
C PRO A 174 -13.82 14.16 16.14
N PRO A 175 -15.15 14.27 15.91
CA PRO A 175 -16.07 14.89 16.86
C PRO A 175 -16.13 14.22 18.24
N GLU A 176 -15.87 12.92 18.30
CA GLU A 176 -15.90 12.13 19.53
C GLU A 176 -14.63 11.27 19.67
N PRO A 177 -14.24 10.87 20.91
CA PRO A 177 -13.14 9.94 21.14
C PRO A 177 -13.35 8.61 20.42
N CYS A 178 -12.37 8.23 19.58
CA CYS A 178 -12.44 7.03 18.76
C CYS A 178 -11.06 6.38 18.64
N GLN A 179 -11.04 5.06 18.44
CA GLN A 179 -9.84 4.27 18.21
C GLN A 179 -9.46 4.28 16.73
N ALA A 180 -8.17 4.46 16.42
CA ALA A 180 -7.66 4.35 15.06
C ALA A 180 -7.82 2.92 14.52
N THR A 181 -8.52 2.77 13.39
CA THR A 181 -8.80 1.46 12.78
C THR A 181 -7.98 1.26 11.52
N GLY A 182 -8.14 2.10 10.49
CA GLY A 182 -7.40 1.93 9.24
C GLY A 182 -7.29 3.20 8.40
N LEU A 183 -6.36 3.18 7.45
CA LEU A 183 -6.21 4.12 6.35
C LEU A 183 -6.53 3.34 5.08
N VAL A 184 -7.40 3.86 4.21
CA VAL A 184 -7.71 3.30 2.89
C VAL A 184 -7.52 4.37 1.82
N THR A 185 -7.23 3.96 0.58
CA THR A 185 -6.98 4.86 -0.55
C THR A 185 -7.72 4.40 -1.78
N ARG A 186 -8.21 5.35 -2.58
CA ARG A 186 -8.65 5.12 -3.96
C ARG A 186 -7.46 5.28 -4.89
N VAL A 187 -7.29 4.32 -5.81
CA VAL A 187 -6.21 4.32 -6.79
C VAL A 187 -6.81 4.30 -8.19
N GLU A 188 -6.38 5.21 -9.05
CA GLU A 188 -6.81 5.30 -10.45
C GLU A 188 -6.08 4.27 -11.33
N ASP A 189 -6.53 4.11 -12.58
CA ASP A 189 -5.97 3.11 -13.53
C ASP A 189 -4.49 3.34 -13.84
N ASP A 190 -4.02 4.58 -13.78
CA ASP A 190 -2.62 4.95 -13.96
C ASP A 190 -1.77 4.76 -12.68
N GLY A 191 -2.38 4.20 -11.64
CA GLY A 191 -1.79 3.92 -10.35
C GLY A 191 -1.84 5.09 -9.38
N VAL A 192 -2.43 6.25 -9.70
CA VAL A 192 -2.40 7.41 -8.80
C VAL A 192 -3.34 7.26 -7.62
N VAL A 193 -2.87 7.60 -6.41
CA VAL A 193 -3.77 7.75 -5.25
C VAL A 193 -4.52 9.08 -5.40
N SER A 194 -5.79 9.01 -5.76
CA SER A 194 -6.64 10.18 -5.98
C SER A 194 -7.25 10.71 -4.68
N SER A 195 -7.60 9.82 -3.77
CA SER A 195 -8.12 10.19 -2.44
C SER A 195 -7.77 9.15 -1.39
N PHE A 196 -7.89 9.56 -0.12
CA PHE A 196 -7.75 8.67 1.02
C PHE A 196 -8.88 8.89 2.03
N LYS A 197 -9.20 7.83 2.77
CA LYS A 197 -10.11 7.88 3.91
C LYS A 197 -9.44 7.31 5.16
N LEU A 198 -9.68 7.98 6.29
CA LEU A 198 -9.26 7.47 7.60
C LEU A 198 -10.47 6.95 8.35
N VAL A 199 -10.35 5.75 8.89
CA VAL A 199 -11.40 5.05 9.60
C VAL A 199 -11.03 4.98 11.08
N LYS A 200 -11.86 5.57 11.93
CA LYS A 200 -11.79 5.47 13.38
C LYS A 200 -13.04 4.80 13.93
N THR A 201 -12.89 3.74 14.71
CA THR A 201 -14.02 3.05 15.35
C THR A 201 -14.38 3.75 16.66
N ARG A 202 -15.66 4.05 16.84
CA ARG A 202 -16.18 4.66 18.07
C ARG A 202 -16.16 3.63 19.20
N GLN A 203 -15.72 4.03 20.39
CA GLN A 203 -15.68 3.16 21.56
C GLN A 203 -17.10 2.68 21.93
N ARG A 204 -17.25 1.39 22.23
CA ARG A 204 -18.54 0.75 22.48
C ARG A 204 -18.92 0.93 23.95
N ILE A 205 -19.66 1.99 24.26
CA ILE A 205 -20.11 2.23 25.63
C ILE A 205 -21.42 1.48 25.93
N ASP A 206 -22.38 1.37 24.99
CA ASP A 206 -23.62 0.58 25.17
C ASP A 206 -24.36 0.39 23.83
N THR A 207 -23.81 -0.39 22.90
CA THR A 207 -24.29 -0.37 21.51
C THR A 207 -24.75 -1.72 20.96
N LYS A 208 -25.79 -1.69 20.10
CA LYS A 208 -26.25 -2.84 19.30
C LYS A 208 -25.05 -3.58 18.71
N PRO A 209 -24.86 -4.87 19.02
CA PRO A 209 -23.57 -5.49 18.79
C PRO A 209 -23.28 -5.74 17.30
N ASN A 210 -24.33 -5.75 16.47
CA ASN A 210 -24.25 -5.94 15.03
C ASN A 210 -23.97 -4.65 14.23
N VAL A 211 -23.76 -3.51 14.89
CA VAL A 211 -23.53 -2.23 14.21
C VAL A 211 -22.14 -1.72 14.51
N TRP A 212 -21.29 -1.69 13.48
CA TRP A 212 -19.98 -1.05 13.50
C TRP A 212 -20.13 0.45 13.25
N ARG A 213 -19.79 1.25 14.26
CA ARG A 213 -19.88 2.71 14.20
C ARG A 213 -18.50 3.28 13.94
N VAL A 214 -18.34 3.96 12.82
CA VAL A 214 -17.06 4.53 12.42
C VAL A 214 -17.21 5.99 12.06
N TYR A 215 -16.23 6.79 12.47
CA TYR A 215 -15.99 8.07 11.86
C TYR A 215 -15.04 7.88 10.69
N VAL A 216 -15.45 8.38 9.53
CA VAL A 216 -14.69 8.34 8.29
C VAL A 216 -14.32 9.76 7.89
N TYR A 217 -13.03 10.07 7.94
CA TYR A 217 -12.49 11.30 7.34
C TYR A 217 -12.29 11.05 5.85
N SER A 218 -12.75 11.94 4.98
CA SER A 218 -12.40 11.91 3.55
C SER A 218 -11.47 13.07 3.21
N SER A 219 -10.39 12.78 2.47
CA SER A 219 -9.51 13.82 1.93
C SER A 219 -10.21 14.75 0.93
N GLU A 220 -11.29 14.28 0.29
CA GLU A 220 -12.06 15.04 -0.70
C GLU A 220 -12.94 16.09 -0.02
N THR A 221 -13.69 15.69 1.01
CA THR A 221 -14.63 16.58 1.73
C THR A 221 -13.98 17.28 2.92
N ARG A 222 -12.82 16.80 3.36
CA ARG A 222 -12.06 17.26 4.53
C ARG A 222 -12.82 17.19 5.86
N ASN A 223 -13.87 16.39 5.91
CA ASN A 223 -14.74 16.28 7.06
C ASN A 223 -14.84 14.85 7.55
N TRP A 224 -15.06 14.71 8.85
CA TRP A 224 -15.44 13.45 9.46
C TRP A 224 -16.93 13.22 9.28
N THR A 225 -17.30 12.02 8.83
CA THR A 225 -18.69 11.57 8.69
C THR A 225 -18.90 10.33 9.55
N LEU A 226 -19.99 10.28 10.30
CA LEU A 226 -20.37 9.07 11.03
C LEU A 226 -21.04 8.10 10.06
N LYS A 227 -20.47 6.91 9.90
CA LYS A 227 -21.09 5.80 9.16
C LYS A 227 -21.48 4.67 10.13
N LEU A 228 -22.65 4.09 9.87
CA LEU A 228 -23.20 2.94 10.59
C LEU A 228 -23.17 1.74 9.66
N ILE A 229 -22.25 0.82 9.90
CA ILE A 229 -22.05 -0.35 9.06
C ILE A 229 -22.67 -1.55 9.76
N LEU A 230 -23.56 -2.24 9.09
CA LEU A 230 -24.24 -3.44 9.57
C LEU A 230 -23.36 -4.66 9.35
N SER A 231 -22.99 -5.29 10.44
CA SER A 231 -22.42 -6.64 10.39
C SER A 231 -23.55 -7.65 10.58
N PRO A 232 -23.62 -8.72 9.78
CA PRO A 232 -24.59 -9.78 10.01
C PRO A 232 -24.45 -10.41 11.40
N HIS A 233 -23.30 -10.26 12.07
CA HIS A 233 -23.02 -10.88 13.36
C HIS A 233 -22.37 -9.89 14.33
N PRO A 234 -22.51 -10.10 15.65
CA PRO A 234 -22.09 -9.15 16.66
C PRO A 234 -20.57 -9.00 16.70
N PHE A 235 -20.04 -7.78 16.77
CA PHE A 235 -18.65 -7.63 17.22
C PHE A 235 -18.62 -7.95 18.71
N ASP A 236 -17.67 -8.75 19.17
CA ASP A 236 -17.68 -9.28 20.55
C ASP A 236 -16.58 -8.62 21.40
N ASP A 237 -15.52 -8.11 20.78
CA ASP A 237 -14.34 -7.59 21.45
C ASP A 237 -13.79 -6.36 20.70
N ASP A 238 -13.34 -5.32 21.42
CA ASP A 238 -12.60 -4.20 20.81
C ASP A 238 -11.31 -4.68 20.11
N ALA A 239 -10.79 -5.85 20.49
CA ALA A 239 -9.70 -6.53 19.79
C ALA A 239 -10.03 -6.91 18.34
N ASP A 240 -11.31 -7.05 17.96
CA ASP A 240 -11.71 -7.34 16.56
C ASP A 240 -11.31 -6.18 15.62
N PHE A 241 -11.15 -4.97 16.16
CA PHE A 241 -10.76 -3.77 15.42
C PHE A 241 -9.25 -3.47 15.48
N LYS A 242 -8.46 -4.30 16.19
CA LYS A 242 -7.01 -4.15 16.25
C LYS A 242 -6.37 -4.74 14.98
N SER A 243 -5.66 -3.88 14.24
CA SER A 243 -4.84 -4.24 13.08
C SER A 243 -5.61 -4.83 11.88
N PRO A 244 -6.61 -4.12 11.31
CA PRO A 244 -7.25 -4.57 10.07
C PRO A 244 -6.24 -4.65 8.92
N LEU A 245 -6.49 -5.58 8.00
CA LEU A 245 -5.80 -5.61 6.72
C LEU A 245 -6.53 -4.66 5.76
N ASN A 246 -5.78 -3.80 5.08
CA ASN A 246 -6.29 -3.00 3.98
C ASN A 246 -5.87 -3.63 2.65
N LEU A 247 -6.83 -3.76 1.73
CA LEU A 247 -6.54 -3.92 0.32
C LEU A 247 -7.60 -3.24 -0.55
N ASP A 248 -7.17 -2.42 -1.51
CA ASP A 248 -8.01 -1.82 -2.55
C ASP A 248 -9.28 -1.13 -2.03
N GLY A 249 -9.15 -0.33 -0.96
CA GLY A 249 -10.28 0.41 -0.39
C GLY A 249 -11.11 -0.38 0.62
N VAL A 250 -10.88 -1.69 0.71
CA VAL A 250 -11.57 -2.60 1.62
C VAL A 250 -10.74 -2.81 2.89
N LEU A 251 -11.38 -2.67 4.05
CA LEU A 251 -10.82 -3.13 5.32
C LEU A 251 -11.35 -4.53 5.64
N TYR A 252 -10.43 -5.45 5.94
CA TYR A 252 -10.72 -6.80 6.41
C TYR A 252 -10.38 -6.88 7.90
N LEU A 253 -11.42 -7.10 8.70
CA LEU A 253 -11.34 -7.29 10.14
C LEU A 253 -11.35 -8.77 10.46
N ARG A 254 -10.64 -9.18 11.51
CA ARG A 254 -10.74 -10.54 12.03
C ARG A 254 -12.01 -10.67 12.84
N LYS A 255 -12.70 -11.79 12.64
CA LYS A 255 -13.66 -12.29 13.60
C LYS A 255 -13.20 -13.65 14.13
N ARG A 256 -12.93 -13.72 15.44
CA ARG A 256 -12.41 -14.93 16.09
C ARG A 256 -13.40 -16.09 16.11
N ARG A 257 -14.71 -15.80 16.25
CA ARG A 257 -15.80 -16.80 16.29
C ARG A 257 -16.99 -16.31 15.45
N TRP A 258 -17.63 -17.20 14.70
CA TRP A 258 -18.80 -16.89 13.88
C TRP A 258 -19.96 -17.85 14.20
N GLY A 259 -21.04 -17.32 14.78
CA GLY A 259 -22.24 -18.11 15.14
C GLY A 259 -21.98 -19.11 16.28
N THR A 260 -22.71 -20.23 16.29
CA THR A 260 -22.51 -21.38 17.21
C THR A 260 -21.37 -22.31 16.78
N GLY A 261 -20.71 -22.02 15.64
CA GLY A 261 -19.68 -22.87 15.06
C GLY A 261 -18.25 -22.49 15.45
N GLU A 262 -17.32 -23.42 15.21
CA GLU A 262 -15.89 -23.28 15.51
C GLU A 262 -15.08 -22.51 14.45
N ARG A 263 -15.71 -21.98 13.39
CA ARG A 263 -15.00 -21.27 12.30
C ARG A 263 -14.96 -19.78 12.57
N GLY A 264 -13.79 -19.17 12.47
CA GLY A 264 -13.66 -17.71 12.38
C GLY A 264 -13.97 -17.20 10.97
N ALA A 265 -13.99 -15.89 10.79
CA ALA A 265 -14.21 -15.26 9.48
C ALA A 265 -13.40 -13.97 9.35
N LEU A 266 -13.24 -13.49 8.11
CA LEU A 266 -12.93 -12.10 7.82
C LEU A 266 -14.22 -11.33 7.60
N ILE A 267 -14.27 -10.11 8.12
CA ILE A 267 -15.36 -9.16 7.91
C ILE A 267 -14.81 -8.04 7.03
N GLY A 268 -15.24 -8.01 5.78
CA GLY A 268 -14.82 -7.03 4.78
C GLY A 268 -15.82 -5.90 4.63
N HIS A 269 -15.36 -4.66 4.55
CA HIS A 269 -16.20 -3.53 4.15
C HIS A 269 -15.44 -2.59 3.22
N ASP A 270 -16.08 -2.24 2.09
CA ASP A 270 -15.55 -1.33 1.09
C ASP A 270 -15.92 0.12 1.44
N PHE A 271 -14.92 0.92 1.77
CA PHE A 271 -15.13 2.33 2.14
C PHE A 271 -15.28 3.26 0.94
N TYR A 272 -15.12 2.74 -0.27
CA TYR A 272 -15.29 3.44 -1.55
C TYR A 272 -16.43 2.88 -2.41
N GLY A 273 -17.10 1.84 -1.93
CA GLY A 273 -18.30 1.26 -2.52
C GLY A 273 -19.50 2.21 -2.46
N PRO A 274 -20.62 1.83 -3.09
CA PRO A 274 -21.85 2.63 -3.11
C PRO A 274 -22.31 2.95 -1.68
N ASP A 275 -22.79 4.18 -1.42
CA ASP A 275 -23.23 4.57 -0.07
C ASP A 275 -24.44 3.75 0.44
N ALA A 276 -25.15 3.06 -0.45
CA ALA A 276 -26.19 2.09 -0.10
C ALA A 276 -25.64 0.77 0.46
N ASP A 277 -24.37 0.43 0.21
CA ASP A 277 -23.71 -0.78 0.73
C ASP A 277 -23.28 -0.54 2.18
N VAL A 278 -24.25 -0.59 3.08
CA VAL A 278 -24.03 -0.47 4.52
C VAL A 278 -23.69 -1.82 5.17
N GLN A 279 -23.59 -2.91 4.41
CA GLN A 279 -23.43 -4.25 4.97
C GLN A 279 -22.00 -4.76 4.85
N CYS A 280 -21.48 -5.33 5.94
CA CYS A 280 -20.22 -6.05 5.87
C CYS A 280 -20.37 -7.37 5.13
N ARG A 281 -19.37 -7.70 4.33
CA ARG A 281 -19.20 -9.03 3.74
C ARG A 281 -18.53 -9.95 4.74
N VAL A 282 -18.95 -11.21 4.74
CA VAL A 282 -18.44 -12.22 5.65
C VAL A 282 -17.76 -13.29 4.82
N ILE A 283 -16.51 -13.54 5.13
CA ILE A 283 -15.67 -14.49 4.42
C ILE A 283 -15.20 -15.52 5.44
N PRO A 284 -15.85 -16.68 5.54
CA PRO A 284 -15.44 -17.74 6.46
C PRO A 284 -13.99 -18.17 6.19
N PHE A 285 -13.21 -18.46 7.23
CA PHE A 285 -11.91 -19.07 7.02
C PHE A 285 -12.05 -20.47 6.40
N PRO A 286 -11.08 -20.94 5.60
CA PRO A 286 -11.19 -22.21 4.89
C PRO A 286 -11.26 -23.44 5.81
N PHE A 287 -11.04 -23.30 7.12
CA PHE A 287 -10.97 -24.40 8.08
C PHE A 287 -11.44 -23.99 9.49
N PRO A 288 -11.83 -24.96 10.34
CA PRO A 288 -12.20 -24.73 11.74
C PRO A 288 -11.06 -24.17 12.59
N HIS A 289 -11.40 -23.50 13.68
CA HIS A 289 -10.42 -22.94 14.60
C HIS A 289 -9.62 -24.02 15.31
N ASN A 290 -8.40 -24.28 14.84
CA ASN A 290 -7.41 -25.05 15.58
C ASN A 290 -6.59 -24.13 16.51
N LYS A 291 -6.45 -24.53 17.78
CA LYS A 291 -5.71 -23.78 18.81
C LYS A 291 -4.18 -23.80 18.61
N GLU A 292 -3.67 -24.82 17.94
CA GLU A 292 -2.24 -25.04 17.70
C GLU A 292 -1.74 -24.42 16.38
N ALA A 293 -2.67 -24.12 15.46
CA ALA A 293 -2.33 -23.52 14.18
C ALA A 293 -1.82 -22.08 14.36
N ARG A 294 -0.62 -21.83 13.85
CA ARG A 294 0.01 -20.50 13.77
C ARG A 294 -0.37 -19.89 12.43
N ARG A 295 -0.79 -18.63 12.42
CA ARG A 295 -1.44 -18.06 11.24
C ARG A 295 -0.97 -16.64 10.97
N CYS A 296 -1.05 -16.24 9.72
CA CYS A 296 -0.77 -14.89 9.27
C CYS A 296 -1.81 -14.45 8.23
N LEU A 297 -2.22 -13.19 8.30
CA LEU A 297 -2.90 -12.51 7.20
C LEU A 297 -2.03 -11.37 6.66
N THR A 298 -1.88 -11.32 5.35
CA THR A 298 -1.01 -10.38 4.62
C THR A 298 -1.59 -10.13 3.22
N THR A 299 -0.94 -9.29 2.41
CA THR A 299 -1.27 -9.14 0.98
C THR A 299 -0.12 -9.61 0.09
N SER A 300 -0.45 -10.01 -1.14
CA SER A 300 0.55 -10.23 -2.19
C SER A 300 -0.11 -10.05 -3.55
N ARG A 301 0.54 -9.31 -4.46
CA ARG A 301 0.03 -9.04 -5.82
C ARG A 301 -1.45 -8.62 -5.84
N ARG A 302 -1.83 -7.68 -4.96
CA ARG A 302 -3.22 -7.19 -4.79
C ARG A 302 -4.25 -8.27 -4.43
N HIS A 303 -3.83 -9.28 -3.67
CA HIS A 303 -4.74 -10.26 -3.08
C HIS A 303 -4.55 -10.34 -1.58
N VAL A 304 -5.64 -10.65 -0.88
CA VAL A 304 -5.57 -11.06 0.52
C VAL A 304 -5.03 -12.49 0.57
N MET A 305 -3.98 -12.67 1.36
CA MET A 305 -3.28 -13.94 1.51
C MET A 305 -3.41 -14.38 2.96
N TYR A 306 -3.75 -15.64 3.13
CA TYR A 306 -3.85 -16.27 4.42
C TYR A 306 -2.87 -17.43 4.47
N MET A 307 -2.08 -17.51 5.54
CA MET A 307 -1.13 -18.59 5.74
C MET A 307 -1.38 -19.24 7.08
N ASP A 308 -1.19 -20.55 7.15
CA ASP A 308 -1.09 -21.24 8.42
C ASP A 308 0.03 -22.27 8.44
N ILE A 309 0.48 -22.57 9.66
CA ILE A 309 1.37 -23.67 9.96
C ILE A 309 0.72 -24.49 11.06
N LEU A 310 0.34 -25.73 10.72
CA LEU A 310 -0.22 -26.70 11.64
C LEU A 310 0.51 -28.04 11.47
N HIS A 311 0.93 -28.68 12.57
CA HIS A 311 1.69 -29.93 12.53
C HIS A 311 2.87 -29.94 11.53
N ARG A 312 3.61 -28.82 11.45
CA ARG A 312 4.73 -28.62 10.49
C ARG A 312 4.32 -28.62 9.02
N ARG A 313 3.08 -28.33 8.73
CA ARG A 313 2.57 -28.21 7.37
C ARG A 313 2.17 -26.77 7.11
N LEU A 314 2.76 -26.17 6.09
CA LEU A 314 2.49 -24.80 5.65
C LEU A 314 1.44 -24.84 4.55
N ASN A 315 0.33 -24.14 4.76
CA ASN A 315 -0.69 -23.92 3.75
C ASN A 315 -0.82 -22.43 3.47
N VAL A 316 -1.07 -22.11 2.19
CA VAL A 316 -1.19 -20.73 1.70
C VAL A 316 -2.45 -20.63 0.85
N TRP A 317 -3.35 -19.75 1.25
CA TRP A 317 -4.61 -19.48 0.56
C TRP A 317 -4.63 -18.04 0.06
N ARG A 318 -5.25 -17.88 -1.10
CA ARG A 318 -5.54 -16.60 -1.74
C ARG A 318 -7.04 -16.38 -1.72
N LEU A 319 -7.48 -15.22 -1.28
CA LEU A 319 -8.85 -14.80 -1.43
C LEU A 319 -9.08 -14.38 -2.88
N ASN A 320 -10.08 -14.97 -3.54
CA ASN A 320 -10.51 -14.53 -4.86
C ASN A 320 -11.56 -13.43 -4.72
N ASN A 321 -11.33 -12.30 -5.39
CA ASN A 321 -12.19 -11.11 -5.33
C ASN A 321 -13.13 -11.01 -6.54
N ASN A 322 -13.48 -12.15 -7.16
CA ASN A 322 -14.43 -12.15 -8.27
C ASN A 322 -15.78 -11.58 -7.80
N ASN A 323 -16.15 -10.42 -8.34
CA ASN A 323 -17.41 -9.72 -8.06
C ASN A 323 -18.61 -10.32 -8.83
N SER A 324 -18.46 -11.48 -9.46
CA SER A 324 -19.59 -12.16 -10.12
C SER A 324 -20.56 -12.66 -9.06
N ALA A 325 -21.79 -12.15 -9.09
CA ALA A 325 -22.85 -12.43 -8.11
C ALA A 325 -23.18 -13.93 -7.90
N SER A 326 -22.66 -14.82 -8.76
CA SER A 326 -22.83 -16.28 -8.69
C SER A 326 -21.77 -17.01 -7.88
N GLU A 327 -20.57 -16.44 -7.71
CA GLU A 327 -19.46 -17.05 -6.96
C GLU A 327 -18.92 -15.99 -5.99
N GLY A 328 -19.41 -16.00 -4.74
CA GLY A 328 -18.93 -15.07 -3.72
C GLY A 328 -17.42 -15.15 -3.50
N GLN A 329 -16.87 -14.27 -2.66
CA GLN A 329 -15.45 -14.31 -2.29
C GLN A 329 -15.11 -15.64 -1.60
N VAL A 330 -14.35 -16.49 -2.28
CA VAL A 330 -13.95 -17.82 -1.81
C VAL A 330 -12.43 -17.89 -1.69
N TRP A 331 -11.97 -18.64 -0.68
CA TRP A 331 -10.56 -18.97 -0.53
C TRP A 331 -10.14 -20.04 -1.54
N HIS A 332 -9.17 -19.70 -2.36
CA HIS A 332 -8.49 -20.67 -3.22
C HIS A 332 -7.15 -21.04 -2.58
N LEU A 333 -6.94 -22.33 -2.39
CA LEU A 333 -5.64 -22.85 -1.99
C LEU A 333 -4.65 -22.58 -3.15
N LEU A 334 -3.55 -21.88 -2.87
CA LEU A 334 -2.59 -21.52 -3.92
C LEU A 334 -1.76 -22.72 -4.39
N ARG A 335 -1.49 -23.68 -3.49
CA ARG A 335 -0.71 -24.90 -3.76
C ARG A 335 -1.00 -26.01 -2.76
N GLU A 336 -0.55 -27.20 -3.12
CA GLU A 336 -0.45 -28.34 -2.21
C GLU A 336 0.39 -28.01 -0.97
N GLU A 337 0.02 -28.64 0.13
CA GLU A 337 0.56 -28.46 1.46
C GLU A 337 2.08 -28.72 1.52
N ILE A 338 2.85 -27.77 2.06
CA ILE A 338 4.31 -27.92 2.17
C ILE A 338 4.65 -28.55 3.52
N ASN A 339 5.25 -29.73 3.49
CA ASN A 339 5.84 -30.33 4.68
C ASN A 339 7.15 -29.61 5.04
N MET A 340 7.15 -28.88 6.15
CA MET A 340 8.30 -28.09 6.60
C MET A 340 9.53 -28.97 6.91
N ALA A 341 9.31 -30.23 7.32
CA ALA A 341 10.41 -31.17 7.56
C ALA A 341 11.11 -31.60 6.26
N SER A 342 10.38 -31.75 5.14
CA SER A 342 10.98 -32.16 3.86
C SER A 342 11.83 -31.06 3.22
N VAL A 343 11.71 -29.83 3.70
CA VAL A 343 12.47 -28.66 3.22
C VAL A 343 13.57 -28.24 4.20
N GLY A 344 13.93 -29.10 5.15
CA GLY A 344 15.03 -28.87 6.09
C GLY A 344 14.69 -28.00 7.31
N PHE A 345 13.41 -27.72 7.56
CA PHE A 345 12.94 -26.90 8.68
C PHE A 345 12.03 -27.72 9.62
N ASP A 346 12.67 -28.60 10.39
CA ASP A 346 12.05 -29.46 11.40
C ASP A 346 11.63 -28.73 12.69
N GLY A 347 12.07 -27.48 12.86
CA GLY A 347 11.81 -26.64 14.03
C GLY A 347 10.48 -25.87 14.01
N ILE A 348 10.20 -25.19 15.13
CA ILE A 348 9.04 -24.30 15.25
C ILE A 348 9.24 -23.06 14.37
N CYS A 349 8.35 -22.85 13.41
CA CYS A 349 8.29 -21.65 12.58
C CYS A 349 6.95 -20.91 12.75
N TYR A 350 6.97 -19.59 12.60
CA TYR A 350 5.79 -18.72 12.54
C TYR A 350 5.66 -18.09 11.15
N PRO A 351 4.48 -18.14 10.50
CA PRO A 351 4.27 -17.39 9.27
C PRO A 351 4.27 -15.89 9.57
N VAL A 352 5.04 -15.12 8.79
CA VAL A 352 5.16 -13.67 8.98
C VAL A 352 4.48 -12.91 7.85
N ALA A 353 4.88 -13.10 6.59
CA ALA A 353 4.28 -12.39 5.47
C ALA A 353 4.54 -13.09 4.13
N MET A 354 3.78 -12.72 3.11
CA MET A 354 4.10 -13.04 1.72
C MET A 354 4.96 -11.91 1.15
N ASN A 355 5.79 -12.19 0.14
CA ASN A 355 6.39 -11.10 -0.62
C ASN A 355 5.29 -10.31 -1.34
N PRO A 356 5.29 -8.96 -1.25
CA PRO A 356 4.20 -8.14 -1.78
C PRO A 356 4.10 -8.21 -3.31
N PHE A 357 5.19 -8.49 -4.01
CA PHE A 357 5.28 -8.53 -5.48
C PHE A 357 5.45 -9.95 -6.05
N ASP A 358 5.81 -10.92 -5.21
CA ASP A 358 5.96 -12.31 -5.60
C ASP A 358 5.19 -13.27 -4.67
N ALA A 359 4.01 -13.69 -5.10
CA ALA A 359 3.18 -14.66 -4.38
C ALA A 359 3.81 -16.07 -4.26
N GLY A 360 4.97 -16.32 -4.87
CA GLY A 360 5.76 -17.53 -4.69
C GLY A 360 6.76 -17.47 -3.53
N ILE A 361 6.90 -16.34 -2.86
CA ILE A 361 7.87 -16.15 -1.77
C ILE A 361 7.13 -15.90 -0.45
N VAL A 362 7.49 -16.66 0.59
CA VAL A 362 7.00 -16.53 1.98
C VAL A 362 8.13 -16.12 2.91
N TYR A 363 7.80 -15.34 3.94
CA TYR A 363 8.68 -15.00 5.05
C TYR A 363 8.17 -15.69 6.32
N LEU A 364 9.04 -16.46 6.96
CA LEU A 364 8.74 -17.26 8.14
C LEU A 364 9.78 -17.00 9.24
N TRP A 365 9.36 -16.83 10.49
CA TRP A 365 10.30 -16.70 11.60
C TRP A 365 10.63 -18.07 12.16
N SER A 366 11.91 -18.45 12.13
CA SER A 366 12.38 -19.71 12.71
C SER A 366 12.81 -19.50 14.16
N LEU A 367 12.16 -20.18 15.11
CA LEU A 367 12.60 -20.16 16.51
C LEU A 367 13.95 -20.87 16.70
N LYS A 368 14.20 -21.94 15.94
CA LYS A 368 15.44 -22.72 16.03
C LYS A 368 16.67 -21.86 15.71
N HIS A 369 16.53 -20.95 14.74
CA HIS A 369 17.60 -20.09 14.27
C HIS A 369 17.51 -18.65 14.81
N ASN A 370 16.43 -18.34 15.52
CA ASN A 370 16.08 -17.00 16.00
C ASN A 370 16.24 -15.93 14.89
N SER A 371 15.71 -16.24 13.70
CA SER A 371 15.89 -15.43 12.52
C SER A 371 14.75 -15.55 11.52
N MET A 372 14.66 -14.54 10.65
CA MET A 372 13.80 -14.55 9.47
C MET A 372 14.35 -15.51 8.42
N VAL A 373 13.49 -16.38 7.88
CA VAL A 373 13.81 -17.28 6.77
C VAL A 373 12.83 -17.06 5.64
N PHE A 374 13.27 -17.30 4.42
CA PHE A 374 12.43 -17.14 3.23
C PHE A 374 12.22 -18.50 2.57
N GLY A 375 10.96 -18.76 2.20
CA GLY A 375 10.56 -19.97 1.49
C GLY A 375 10.15 -19.63 0.07
N ASN A 376 10.68 -20.35 -0.90
CA ASN A 376 10.20 -20.32 -2.27
C ASN A 376 9.20 -21.47 -2.46
N LEU A 377 7.93 -21.10 -2.58
CA LEU A 377 6.79 -22.00 -2.77
C LEU A 377 6.82 -22.73 -4.12
N ARG A 378 7.62 -22.28 -5.09
CA ARG A 378 7.75 -22.93 -6.41
C ARG A 378 8.78 -24.04 -6.39
N THR A 379 9.89 -23.83 -5.68
CA THR A 379 11.00 -24.79 -5.62
C THR A 379 10.96 -25.68 -4.38
N HIS A 380 10.04 -25.41 -3.45
CA HIS A 380 9.97 -26.06 -2.13
C HIS A 380 11.30 -25.97 -1.38
N LYS A 381 11.98 -24.82 -1.50
CA LYS A 381 13.24 -24.57 -0.78
C LYS A 381 13.02 -23.44 0.20
N ILE A 382 13.42 -23.67 1.44
CA ILE A 382 13.51 -22.63 2.46
C ILE A 382 14.98 -22.38 2.72
N THR A 383 15.36 -21.12 2.76
CA THR A 383 16.73 -20.66 2.89
C THR A 383 16.85 -19.71 4.06
N LEU A 384 17.88 -19.94 4.86
CA LEU A 384 18.33 -19.04 5.90
C LEU A 384 19.11 -17.92 5.24
N GLN A 385 18.61 -16.68 5.29
CA GLN A 385 19.45 -15.54 4.97
C GLN A 385 20.21 -15.15 6.24
N LYS A 386 21.54 -15.27 6.21
CA LYS A 386 22.37 -14.96 7.37
C LYS A 386 22.79 -13.50 7.45
N GLU A 387 22.72 -12.72 6.38
CA GLU A 387 23.13 -11.29 6.35
C GLU A 387 22.50 -10.57 5.14
N PRO A 388 22.47 -9.23 5.09
CA PRO A 388 22.01 -8.48 3.92
C PRO A 388 22.90 -8.77 2.71
N GLU A 389 22.44 -9.59 1.79
CA GLU A 389 23.15 -9.83 0.54
C GLU A 389 23.02 -8.61 -0.38
N TYR A 390 24.16 -7.96 -0.66
CA TYR A 390 24.29 -7.03 -1.78
C TYR A 390 24.26 -7.83 -3.09
N SER A 391 23.07 -8.05 -3.66
CA SER A 391 22.97 -8.48 -5.05
C SER A 391 23.05 -7.24 -5.95
N SER A 392 24.15 -7.10 -6.69
CA SER A 392 24.41 -5.93 -7.54
C SER A 392 23.45 -5.81 -8.74
N SER A 393 22.68 -6.85 -9.05
CA SER A 393 21.75 -6.89 -10.19
C SER A 393 20.27 -6.71 -9.82
N GLU A 394 19.82 -7.11 -8.62
CA GLU A 394 18.39 -7.21 -8.27
C GLU A 394 17.94 -6.34 -7.08
N GLY A 395 18.88 -5.72 -6.35
CA GLY A 395 18.60 -4.84 -5.21
C GLY A 395 19.09 -5.41 -3.88
N CYS A 396 18.89 -4.65 -2.80
CA CYS A 396 19.43 -4.96 -1.47
C CYS A 396 18.31 -5.18 -0.45
N TYR A 397 18.36 -6.32 0.25
CA TYR A 397 17.49 -6.58 1.40
C TYR A 397 18.19 -6.09 2.67
N SER A 398 17.50 -5.26 3.46
CA SER A 398 17.84 -4.99 4.85
C SER A 398 16.88 -5.78 5.74
N ILE A 399 17.27 -7.00 6.12
CA ILE A 399 16.52 -7.73 7.14
C ILE A 399 16.94 -7.17 8.49
N ILE A 400 16.02 -6.47 9.16
CA ILE A 400 16.24 -6.03 10.53
C ILE A 400 15.95 -7.23 11.43
N ASN A 401 16.90 -8.16 11.48
CA ASN A 401 16.85 -9.33 12.35
C ASN A 401 17.14 -8.90 13.79
N THR A 402 16.20 -8.18 14.41
CA THR A 402 16.34 -7.81 15.83
C THR A 402 15.91 -9.00 16.68
N SER A 403 16.73 -9.34 17.67
CA SER A 403 16.41 -10.33 18.71
C SER A 403 15.10 -10.02 19.46
N ASN A 404 14.65 -8.76 19.43
CA ASN A 404 13.39 -8.31 20.01
C ASN A 404 12.16 -8.56 19.12
N PHE A 405 12.33 -8.89 17.83
CA PHE A 405 11.19 -9.11 16.93
C PHE A 405 10.26 -10.21 17.46
N ILE A 406 10.81 -11.32 17.95
CA ILE A 406 10.01 -12.41 18.53
C ILE A 406 9.22 -11.95 19.75
N LEU A 407 9.76 -11.05 20.58
CA LEU A 407 9.06 -10.46 21.72
C LEU A 407 7.92 -9.55 21.26
N ASP A 408 8.11 -8.82 20.16
CA ASP A 408 7.10 -7.93 19.59
C ASP A 408 5.95 -8.70 18.93
N ILE A 409 6.24 -9.82 18.26
CA ILE A 409 5.21 -10.67 17.68
C ILE A 409 4.60 -11.64 18.69
N ARG A 410 5.23 -11.87 19.86
CA ARG A 410 4.75 -12.83 20.89
C ARG A 410 3.32 -12.53 21.38
N PRO A 411 2.92 -11.28 21.69
CA PRO A 411 1.53 -10.95 22.04
C PRO A 411 0.54 -11.27 20.90
N PHE A 412 0.95 -11.06 19.63
CA PHE A 412 0.14 -11.39 18.46
C PHE A 412 0.10 -12.90 18.16
N ILE A 413 1.18 -13.61 18.47
CA ILE A 413 1.32 -15.07 18.43
C ILE A 413 0.39 -15.71 19.46
N GLU A 414 0.35 -15.19 20.69
CA GLU A 414 -0.55 -15.65 21.76
C GLU A 414 -2.03 -15.36 21.41
N GLY A 415 -2.29 -14.31 20.61
CA GLY A 415 -3.58 -14.02 19.94
C GLY A 415 -3.87 -14.79 18.64
N ARG A 416 -2.95 -15.66 18.21
CA ARG A 416 -3.03 -16.68 17.12
C ARG A 416 -3.17 -16.27 15.66
N ILE A 417 -3.29 -14.99 15.29
CA ILE A 417 -3.09 -14.54 13.88
C ILE A 417 -2.22 -13.29 13.91
N LEU A 418 -1.08 -13.36 13.23
CA LEU A 418 -0.25 -12.20 12.97
C LEU A 418 -0.81 -11.42 11.79
N TRP A 419 -1.09 -10.14 12.00
CA TRP A 419 -1.48 -9.22 10.93
C TRP A 419 -0.24 -8.46 10.51
N VAL A 420 0.20 -8.67 9.28
CA VAL A 420 1.33 -7.91 8.75
C VAL A 420 0.81 -6.90 7.75
N ALA A 421 0.98 -5.63 8.13
CA ALA A 421 0.79 -4.54 7.21
C ALA A 421 2.00 -4.51 6.28
N ASN A 422 1.75 -4.77 5.00
CA ASN A 422 2.76 -4.54 3.99
C ASN A 422 2.88 -3.03 3.80
N VAL A 423 3.99 -2.46 4.26
CA VAL A 423 4.36 -1.09 3.92
C VAL A 423 5.23 -1.14 2.68
N SER A 424 4.66 -1.56 1.56
CA SER A 424 5.39 -1.47 0.30
C SER A 424 5.75 0.00 0.04
N HIS A 425 7.04 0.33 0.18
CA HIS A 425 7.64 1.57 -0.31
C HIS A 425 7.09 1.86 -1.71
N PHE A 426 6.43 3.01 -1.88
CA PHE A 426 7.02 4.33 -2.08
C PHE A 426 7.61 4.59 -3.47
N VAL A 427 7.40 3.69 -4.43
CA VAL A 427 7.54 4.03 -5.84
C VAL A 427 6.32 3.48 -6.56
N LEU A 428 5.42 4.40 -6.89
CA LEU A 428 4.18 4.23 -7.67
C LEU A 428 2.93 4.01 -6.82
N PRO A 429 2.36 5.13 -6.34
CA PRO A 429 1.16 5.61 -7.00
C PRO A 429 1.38 7.01 -7.59
N TRP A 430 2.53 7.13 -8.24
CA TRP A 430 3.18 8.35 -8.72
C TRP A 430 3.56 9.37 -7.63
N MET A 431 4.57 10.17 -7.94
CA MET A 431 5.15 11.22 -7.11
C MET A 431 4.20 12.42 -6.93
N ASP A 432 2.90 12.20 -6.91
CA ASP A 432 1.94 13.27 -6.75
C ASP A 432 1.93 13.73 -5.32
N SER A 433 1.57 15.00 -5.16
CA SER A 433 1.39 15.51 -3.81
C SER A 433 0.39 14.64 -3.07
N VAL A 434 0.61 14.34 -1.79
CA VAL A 434 -0.45 13.79 -0.91
C VAL A 434 -1.74 14.51 -1.27
N PRO A 435 -2.82 13.80 -1.70
CA PRO A 435 -3.96 14.39 -2.38
C PRO A 435 -4.29 15.74 -1.79
N ARG A 436 -3.88 16.81 -2.49
CA ARG A 436 -3.96 18.15 -1.93
C ARG A 436 -5.42 18.48 -1.93
N LEU A 437 -5.98 18.50 -0.72
CA LEU A 437 -6.83 19.54 -0.20
C LEU A 437 -7.13 20.59 -1.29
N GLY A 438 -8.19 20.36 -2.08
CA GLY A 438 -8.61 21.28 -3.15
C GLY A 438 -8.85 22.68 -2.60
N GLY A 439 -7.90 23.58 -2.82
CA GLY A 439 -7.88 24.93 -2.29
C GLY A 439 -6.83 25.70 -3.07
N THR A 440 -7.31 26.48 -4.02
CA THR A 440 -6.58 27.53 -4.74
C THR A 440 -5.74 28.38 -3.79
N PHE A 441 -4.48 28.57 -4.13
CA PHE A 441 -3.73 29.81 -3.89
C PHE A 441 -2.89 30.12 -5.12
#